data_AF-A0A4S1CLR6-F1
#
_entry.id   AF-A0A4S1CLR6-F1
#
_cell.length_a   1.000
_cell.length_b   1.000
_cell.length_c   1.000
_cell.angle_alpha   90.00
_cell.angle_beta   90.00
_cell.angle_gamma   90.00
#
_symmetry.space_group_name_H-M   'P 1'
#
loop_
_entity.id
_entity.type
_entity.pdbx_description
1 polymer ?
#
loop_
_entity_poly.entity_id
_entity_poly.type
_entity_poly.pdbx_seq_one_letter_code
_entity_poly.pdbx_strand_id
1 'polypeptide(L)'
;MKSYQEIAAFVVAVATAFFYLLWFFLPPVRLVWRCLSSEENLPVMNTLKACWDSAWPFKPAMFRRQMRLWLELRLLHPKPRKEPAWYLDAKTKRYQLQFDDKAYRRELAEWRRANRAKFGALKIKEREPVIEVVDVFRLNDESTKNGIKQYLLAVSQLRLSLDEEASFLCSVKIEHGFLLPLNLLAGLMSRFSDDWDPIISSYDRMSHRGFSAQQMTIFNLWLLWGPSVPICSCEQWQGPITLQYGFGDENNSVRVRVRDERKEQLLSDLRKAAAAQTGAAHPALHASVTGKLWPPSSFFQGEICGAQQELLNPDREAFILEYEGHSVVGNPASSRLFYTAYVWALFVVGREQKPGTEQVRSEPWLHVIPFFEHGNIVDESCYEMAKLQLAQKVLEYVRASGHIEADPSLAPLRLWYVTALDDSGCGRGIEVPPRGKSIKATLEELLSESEHRPLRKRIITDDASYAALLSGCHLSKVVSELFAAIEGDGARRGRAPAR
;
A
#
# COMPACT_ATOMS: atom_id res chain seq x y z
N MET A 1 4.00 70.43 15.14
CA MET A 1 3.81 69.26 16.02
C MET A 1 2.78 68.36 15.36
N LYS A 2 3.17 67.17 14.89
CA LYS A 2 2.18 66.20 14.39
C LYS A 2 1.23 65.85 15.54
N SER A 3 -0.07 65.82 15.26
CA SER A 3 -1.09 65.52 16.27
C SER A 3 -0.81 64.13 16.85
N TYR A 4 -0.99 63.94 18.15
CA TYR A 4 -0.85 62.64 18.82
C TYR A 4 -1.67 61.54 18.11
N GLN A 5 -2.76 61.93 17.45
CA GLN A 5 -3.60 61.05 16.63
C GLN A 5 -2.92 60.55 15.35
N GLU A 6 -2.07 61.36 14.70
CA GLU A 6 -1.33 60.95 13.49
C GLU A 6 -0.24 59.93 13.83
N ILE A 7 0.42 60.11 14.97
CA ILE A 7 1.42 59.17 15.47
C ILE A 7 0.76 57.84 15.85
N ALA A 8 -0.38 57.88 16.56
CA ALA A 8 -1.12 56.68 16.92
C ALA A 8 -1.64 55.92 15.68
N ALA A 9 -2.21 56.62 14.69
CA ALA A 9 -2.68 56.02 13.45
C ALA A 9 -1.54 55.37 12.65
N PHE A 10 -0.38 56.02 12.59
CA PHE A 10 0.81 55.46 11.94
C PHE A 10 1.30 54.19 12.65
N VAL A 11 1.38 54.21 13.99
CA VAL A 11 1.79 53.03 14.78
C VAL A 11 0.82 51.86 14.58
N VAL A 12 -0.50 52.11 14.58
CA VAL A 12 -1.51 51.07 14.32
C VAL A 12 -1.39 50.53 12.90
N ALA A 13 -1.20 51.39 11.90
CA ALA A 13 -1.03 50.96 10.52
C ALA A 13 0.24 50.10 10.34
N VAL A 14 1.35 50.48 10.96
CA VAL A 14 2.61 49.71 10.93
C VAL A 14 2.44 48.37 11.66
N ALA A 15 1.83 48.36 12.85
CA ALA A 15 1.57 47.13 13.60
C ALA A 15 0.64 46.18 12.84
N THR A 16 -0.39 46.72 12.19
CA THR A 16 -1.33 45.96 11.35
C THR A 16 -0.63 45.39 10.13
N ALA A 17 0.17 46.20 9.41
CA ALA A 17 0.96 45.74 8.28
C ALA A 17 1.97 44.65 8.67
N PHE A 18 2.64 44.81 9.82
CA PHE A 18 3.54 43.81 10.37
C PHE A 18 2.80 42.52 10.73
N PHE A 19 1.63 42.62 11.36
CA PHE A 19 0.78 41.47 11.67
C PHE A 19 0.33 40.74 10.41
N TYR A 20 -0.10 41.46 9.36
CA TYR A 20 -0.44 40.85 8.07
C TYR A 20 0.76 40.17 7.42
N LEU A 21 1.93 40.81 7.38
CA LEU A 21 3.16 40.20 6.88
C LEU A 21 3.46 38.90 7.65
N LEU A 22 3.41 38.95 8.97
CA LEU A 22 3.67 37.79 9.82
C LEU A 22 2.63 36.68 9.59
N TRP A 23 1.35 37.03 9.45
CA TRP A 23 0.28 36.09 9.14
C TRP A 23 0.48 35.38 7.79
N PHE A 24 0.97 36.08 6.78
CA PHE A 24 1.21 35.51 5.46
C PHE A 24 2.48 34.66 5.36
N PHE A 25 3.52 35.03 6.10
CA PHE A 25 4.84 34.39 5.98
C PHE A 25 5.12 33.35 7.05
N LEU A 26 4.52 33.44 8.23
CA LEU A 26 4.74 32.48 9.31
C LEU A 26 4.26 31.06 8.99
N PRO A 27 3.10 30.82 8.33
CA PRO A 27 2.63 29.46 8.06
C PRO A 27 3.58 28.66 7.13
N PRO A 28 4.08 29.20 6.00
CA PRO A 28 5.10 28.50 5.19
C PRO A 28 6.41 28.24 5.94
N VAL A 29 6.82 29.16 6.82
CA VAL A 29 8.02 28.97 7.64
C VAL A 29 7.81 27.83 8.64
N ARG A 30 6.66 27.81 9.32
CA ARG A 30 6.26 26.71 10.21
C ARG A 30 6.16 25.37 9.47
N LEU A 31 5.68 25.37 8.22
CA LEU A 31 5.65 24.18 7.39
C LEU A 31 7.07 23.61 7.20
N VAL A 32 8.02 24.44 6.78
CA VAL A 32 9.42 24.04 6.63
C VAL A 32 10.00 23.51 7.94
N TRP A 33 9.72 24.17 9.06
CA TRP A 33 10.23 23.77 10.37
C TRP A 33 9.64 22.45 10.89
N ARG A 34 8.39 22.14 10.51
CA ARG A 34 7.74 20.87 10.86
C ARG A 34 8.23 19.70 9.99
N CYS A 35 8.62 19.96 8.75
CA CYS A 35 8.97 18.92 7.79
C CYS A 35 10.47 18.60 7.71
N LEU A 36 11.36 19.47 8.21
CA LEU A 36 12.81 19.24 8.20
C LEU A 36 13.31 18.90 9.60
N SER A 37 14.16 17.88 9.72
CA SER A 37 14.75 17.49 11.00
C SER A 37 15.77 18.52 11.50
N SER A 38 15.98 18.56 12.83
CA SER A 38 16.96 19.42 13.49
C SER A 38 18.41 19.15 13.03
N GLU A 39 18.68 17.94 12.54
CA GLU A 39 19.98 17.53 12.00
C GLU A 39 20.33 18.22 10.67
N GLU A 40 19.35 18.78 9.96
CA GLU A 40 19.55 19.43 8.67
C GLU A 40 19.91 20.93 8.77
N ASN A 41 20.68 21.35 9.78
CA ASN A 41 21.03 22.75 10.09
C ASN A 41 19.82 23.68 10.26
N LEU A 42 19.81 24.43 11.37
CA LEU A 42 18.89 25.53 11.72
C LEU A 42 17.80 25.79 10.66
N PRO A 43 16.55 25.33 10.88
CA PRO A 43 15.44 25.51 9.96
C PRO A 43 15.32 26.95 9.43
N VAL A 44 15.73 27.93 10.25
CA VAL A 44 15.92 29.35 9.91
C VAL A 44 16.80 29.58 8.68
N MET A 45 17.98 28.95 8.56
CA MET A 45 18.89 29.13 7.41
C MET A 45 18.34 28.50 6.13
N ASN A 46 17.66 27.35 6.25
CA ASN A 46 16.98 26.72 5.11
C ASN A 46 15.79 27.57 4.65
N THR A 47 15.03 28.14 5.60
CA THR A 47 13.98 29.14 5.33
C THR A 47 14.54 30.39 4.66
N LEU A 48 15.60 30.99 5.20
CA LEU A 48 16.24 32.18 4.62
C LEU A 48 16.79 31.91 3.22
N LYS A 49 17.36 30.73 3.00
CA LYS A 49 17.83 30.30 1.68
C LYS A 49 16.68 30.09 0.71
N ALA A 50 15.60 29.47 1.15
CA ALA A 50 14.40 29.32 0.34
C ALA A 50 13.79 30.69 0.00
N CYS A 51 13.75 31.63 0.97
CA CYS A 51 13.38 33.03 0.76
C CYS A 51 14.28 33.73 -0.27
N TRP A 52 15.60 33.55 -0.17
CA TRP A 52 16.58 34.10 -1.10
C TRP A 52 16.39 33.55 -2.52
N ASP A 53 16.28 32.23 -2.65
CA ASP A 53 16.07 31.58 -3.94
C ASP A 53 14.69 31.95 -4.54
N SER A 54 13.71 32.35 -3.72
CA SER A 54 12.35 32.73 -4.14
C SER A 54 12.14 34.16 -4.67
N ALA A 55 13.20 34.99 -4.74
CA ALA A 55 13.16 36.35 -5.31
C ALA A 55 12.11 37.30 -4.68
N TRP A 56 12.16 37.47 -3.36
CA TRP A 56 11.30 38.32 -2.51
C TRP A 56 11.13 39.80 -2.94
N PRO A 57 10.06 40.55 -2.55
CA PRO A 57 8.65 40.24 -2.17
C PRO A 57 7.68 40.73 -3.28
N PHE A 58 6.43 40.33 -3.40
CA PHE A 58 5.28 41.09 -2.88
C PHE A 58 3.97 40.26 -3.00
N LYS A 59 4.09 38.98 -3.38
CA LYS A 59 2.95 38.08 -3.54
C LYS A 59 3.07 36.91 -2.56
N PRO A 60 2.47 37.01 -1.36
CA PRO A 60 2.44 35.93 -0.38
C PRO A 60 2.11 34.56 -0.99
N ALA A 61 1.10 34.48 -1.86
CA ALA A 61 0.70 33.24 -2.52
C ALA A 61 1.84 32.57 -3.31
N MET A 62 2.66 33.35 -4.02
CA MET A 62 3.82 32.83 -4.76
C MET A 62 4.88 32.29 -3.81
N PHE A 63 5.15 32.98 -2.71
CA PHE A 63 6.09 32.50 -1.70
C PHE A 63 5.63 31.18 -1.09
N ARG A 64 4.35 31.07 -0.68
CA ARG A 64 3.78 29.81 -0.15
C ARG A 64 3.95 28.67 -1.14
N ARG A 65 3.57 28.90 -2.39
CA ARG A 65 3.70 27.93 -3.49
C ARG A 65 5.14 27.46 -3.66
N GLN A 66 6.09 28.39 -3.69
CA GLN A 66 7.50 28.06 -3.87
C GLN A 66 8.08 27.28 -2.68
N MET A 67 7.69 27.59 -1.45
CA MET A 67 8.11 26.81 -0.27
C MET A 67 7.60 25.36 -0.33
N ARG A 68 6.33 25.18 -0.72
CA ARG A 68 5.73 23.84 -0.89
C ARG A 68 6.45 23.06 -1.99
N LEU A 69 6.62 23.64 -3.19
CA LEU A 69 7.35 22.99 -4.28
C LEU A 69 8.80 22.63 -3.90
N TRP A 70 9.46 23.48 -3.10
CA TRP A 70 10.80 23.19 -2.60
C TRP A 70 10.83 22.00 -1.65
N LEU A 71 9.86 21.92 -0.72
CA LEU A 71 9.72 20.79 0.20
C LEU A 71 9.38 19.50 -0.54
N GLU A 72 8.40 19.54 -1.44
CA GLU A 72 7.98 18.38 -2.26
C GLU A 72 9.15 17.83 -3.07
N LEU A 73 9.91 18.71 -3.74
CA LEU A 73 11.12 18.31 -4.47
C LEU A 73 12.16 17.67 -3.55
N ARG A 74 12.35 18.21 -2.34
CA ARG A 74 13.32 17.69 -1.39
C ARG A 74 12.90 16.35 -0.79
N LEU A 75 11.60 16.11 -0.59
CA LEU A 75 11.08 14.81 -0.14
C LEU A 75 11.34 13.73 -1.21
N LEU A 76 11.06 14.05 -2.47
CA LEU A 76 11.22 13.10 -3.58
C LEU A 76 12.69 12.93 -4.00
N HIS A 77 13.54 13.95 -3.80
CA HIS A 77 14.99 13.93 -4.03
C HIS A 77 15.76 14.37 -2.77
N PRO A 78 15.91 13.48 -1.78
CA PRO A 78 16.47 13.79 -0.49
C PRO A 78 17.96 14.00 -0.63
N LYS A 79 18.50 14.70 0.36
CA LYS A 79 19.93 14.89 0.47
C LYS A 79 20.62 13.52 0.60
N PRO A 80 21.76 13.29 -0.09
CA PRO A 80 22.53 12.07 0.09
C PRO A 80 22.91 11.91 1.57
N ARG A 81 22.83 10.68 2.06
CA ARG A 81 23.21 10.31 3.42
C ARG A 81 24.70 10.05 3.49
N LYS A 82 25.30 10.38 4.63
CA LYS A 82 26.71 10.06 4.88
C LYS A 82 26.78 8.62 5.37
N GLU A 83 26.86 7.68 4.45
CA GLU A 83 26.95 6.26 4.76
C GLU A 83 28.41 5.78 4.66
N PRO A 84 28.85 4.93 5.59
CA PRO A 84 30.17 4.34 5.51
C PRO A 84 30.16 3.20 4.50
N ALA A 85 31.21 3.08 3.70
CA ALA A 85 31.36 1.99 2.73
C ALA A 85 32.34 0.94 3.24
N TRP A 86 32.13 -0.30 2.81
CA TRP A 86 33.04 -1.40 3.08
C TRP A 86 34.26 -1.30 2.16
N TYR A 87 35.44 -1.14 2.75
CA TYR A 87 36.71 -1.14 2.03
C TYR A 87 37.54 -2.35 2.46
N LEU A 88 38.07 -3.07 1.48
CA LEU A 88 39.04 -4.12 1.76
C LEU A 88 40.39 -3.48 2.10
N ASP A 89 40.80 -3.59 3.35
CA ASP A 89 42.14 -3.17 3.75
C ASP A 89 43.16 -4.14 3.15
N ALA A 90 43.99 -3.61 2.24
CA ALA A 90 44.97 -4.41 1.51
C ALA A 90 46.03 -5.06 2.41
N LYS A 91 46.32 -4.48 3.59
CA LYS A 91 47.31 -4.97 4.56
C LYS A 91 46.74 -6.05 5.47
N THR A 92 45.55 -5.81 6.03
CA THR A 92 44.93 -6.75 6.99
C THR A 92 44.05 -7.80 6.32
N LYS A 93 43.74 -7.65 5.02
CA LYS A 93 42.80 -8.48 4.25
C LYS A 93 41.41 -8.56 4.89
N ARG A 94 41.03 -7.56 5.68
CA ARG A 94 39.73 -7.45 6.33
C ARG A 94 38.95 -6.29 5.72
N TYR A 95 37.63 -6.46 5.64
CA TYR A 95 36.73 -5.37 5.31
C TYR A 95 36.62 -4.43 6.51
N GLN A 96 36.86 -3.15 6.29
CA GLN A 96 36.68 -2.09 7.27
C GLN A 96 35.64 -1.10 6.75
N LEU A 97 34.78 -0.65 7.66
CA LEU A 97 33.83 0.41 7.40
C LEU A 97 34.60 1.74 7.44
N GLN A 98 34.64 2.47 6.32
CA GLN A 98 35.25 3.81 6.30
C GLN A 98 34.31 4.82 5.63
N PHE A 99 34.35 6.05 6.13
CA PHE A 99 33.63 7.16 5.53
C PHE A 99 34.51 7.86 4.50
N ASP A 100 34.09 7.84 3.24
CA ASP A 100 34.72 8.68 2.21
C ASP A 100 34.09 10.07 2.21
N ASP A 101 34.64 10.95 3.05
CA ASP A 101 34.23 12.35 3.15
C ASP A 101 34.33 13.09 1.81
N LYS A 102 35.26 12.72 0.94
CA LYS A 102 35.48 13.39 -0.34
C LYS A 102 34.45 12.93 -1.37
N ALA A 103 34.09 11.66 -1.42
CA ALA A 103 32.97 11.16 -2.23
C ALA A 103 31.66 11.80 -1.78
N TYR A 104 31.37 11.77 -0.47
CA TYR A 104 30.16 12.37 0.09
C TYR A 104 30.02 13.86 -0.26
N ARG A 105 31.10 14.65 -0.13
CA ARG A 105 31.07 16.09 -0.48
C ARG A 105 30.83 16.32 -1.97
N ARG A 106 31.36 15.47 -2.86
CA ARG A 106 31.14 15.56 -4.31
C ARG A 106 29.68 15.26 -4.66
N GLU A 107 29.16 14.16 -4.14
CA GLU A 107 27.76 13.76 -4.30
C GLU A 107 26.81 14.84 -3.77
N LEU A 108 27.11 15.41 -2.60
CA LEU A 108 26.33 16.51 -2.04
C LEU A 108 26.35 17.78 -2.91
N ALA A 109 27.49 18.09 -3.53
CA ALA A 109 27.61 19.23 -4.44
C ALA A 109 26.84 19.00 -5.76
N GLU A 110 26.89 17.78 -6.29
CA GLU A 110 26.11 17.35 -7.46
C GLU A 110 24.61 17.40 -7.18
N TRP A 111 24.18 16.81 -6.07
CA TRP A 111 22.80 16.87 -5.60
C TRP A 111 22.31 18.33 -5.47
N ARG A 112 23.11 19.22 -4.86
CA ARG A 112 22.76 20.65 -4.73
C ARG A 112 22.56 21.32 -6.09
N ARG A 113 23.45 21.06 -7.05
CA ARG A 113 23.36 21.61 -8.41
C ARG A 113 22.11 21.10 -9.13
N ALA A 114 21.90 19.78 -9.12
CA ALA A 114 20.75 19.15 -9.75
C ALA A 114 19.43 19.62 -9.13
N ASN A 115 19.34 19.68 -7.80
CA ASN A 115 18.14 20.10 -7.09
C ASN A 115 17.81 21.58 -7.36
N ARG A 116 18.82 22.45 -7.45
CA ARG A 116 18.62 23.87 -7.81
C ARG A 116 18.09 24.03 -9.23
N ALA A 117 18.64 23.27 -10.18
CA ALA A 117 18.18 23.27 -11.56
C ALA A 117 16.73 22.79 -11.68
N LYS A 118 16.39 21.65 -11.03
CA LYS A 118 15.03 21.12 -10.96
C LYS A 118 14.05 22.13 -10.34
N PHE A 119 14.42 22.73 -9.21
CA PHE A 119 13.57 23.75 -8.57
C PHE A 119 13.37 24.99 -9.45
N GLY A 120 14.41 25.45 -10.15
CA GLY A 120 14.30 26.52 -11.14
C GLY A 120 13.32 26.19 -12.26
N ALA A 121 13.36 24.97 -12.79
CA ALA A 121 12.41 24.51 -13.82
C ALA A 121 10.96 24.44 -13.29
N LEU A 122 10.76 23.97 -12.06
CA LEU A 122 9.43 23.90 -11.43
C LEU A 122 8.82 25.30 -11.22
N LYS A 123 9.64 26.32 -10.93
CA LYS A 123 9.16 27.70 -10.79
C LYS A 123 8.61 28.29 -12.10
N ILE A 124 9.24 27.93 -13.22
CA ILE A 124 8.87 28.44 -14.55
C ILE A 124 7.57 27.78 -15.02
N LYS A 125 7.32 26.51 -14.65
CA LYS A 125 6.07 25.81 -14.98
C LYS A 125 4.92 26.29 -14.10
N GLU A 126 4.23 27.35 -14.53
CA GLU A 126 3.20 28.01 -13.73
C GLU A 126 1.90 27.22 -13.51
N ARG A 127 1.57 26.22 -14.34
CA ARG A 127 0.28 25.50 -14.23
C ARG A 127 0.39 24.12 -13.58
N GLU A 128 1.25 23.24 -14.07
CA GLU A 128 1.31 21.84 -13.62
C GLU A 128 2.76 21.38 -13.45
N PRO A 129 3.36 21.61 -12.27
CA PRO A 129 4.70 21.12 -11.97
C PRO A 129 4.68 19.60 -11.85
N VAL A 130 5.63 18.91 -12.49
CA VAL A 130 5.79 17.45 -12.41
C VAL A 130 7.17 17.13 -11.86
N ILE A 131 7.25 16.22 -10.90
CA ILE A 131 8.49 15.69 -10.34
C ILE A 131 8.62 14.21 -10.74
N GLU A 132 9.72 13.90 -11.41
CA GLU A 132 10.02 12.54 -11.87
C GLU A 132 10.73 11.75 -10.77
N VAL A 133 10.23 10.55 -10.53
CA VAL A 133 10.76 9.59 -9.57
C VAL A 133 11.05 8.29 -10.32
N VAL A 134 12.24 7.74 -10.11
CA VAL A 134 12.72 6.57 -10.87
C VAL A 134 11.81 5.36 -10.63
N ASP A 135 11.47 5.08 -9.37
CA ASP A 135 10.71 3.91 -8.98
C ASP A 135 9.85 4.12 -7.72
N VAL A 136 9.00 3.13 -7.44
CA VAL A 136 8.16 3.10 -6.24
C VAL A 136 8.95 2.91 -4.94
N PHE A 137 10.15 2.32 -4.98
CA PHE A 137 10.99 2.14 -3.79
C PHE A 137 11.39 3.47 -3.18
N ARG A 138 11.64 4.48 -4.03
CA ARG A 138 11.88 5.84 -3.57
C ARG A 138 10.74 6.38 -2.72
N LEU A 139 9.49 6.09 -3.06
CA LEU A 139 8.30 6.54 -2.33
C LEU A 139 8.05 5.72 -1.06
N ASN A 140 8.45 4.44 -1.08
CA ASN A 140 8.28 3.51 0.04
C ASN A 140 9.46 3.49 1.03
N ASP A 141 10.60 4.10 0.72
CA ASP A 141 11.68 4.37 1.67
C ASP A 141 11.13 5.05 2.94
N GLU A 142 11.41 4.50 4.11
CA GLU A 142 10.80 4.93 5.37
C GLU A 142 10.97 6.42 5.64
N SER A 143 12.14 6.99 5.35
CA SER A 143 12.38 8.42 5.58
C SER A 143 11.56 9.31 4.65
N THR A 144 11.39 8.85 3.41
CA THR A 144 10.62 9.54 2.38
C THR A 144 9.14 9.45 2.69
N LYS A 145 8.66 8.23 2.98
CA LYS A 145 7.29 7.93 3.37
C LYS A 145 6.87 8.74 4.61
N ASN A 146 7.70 8.74 5.66
CA ASN A 146 7.44 9.53 6.87
C ASN A 146 7.51 11.04 6.61
N GLY A 147 8.45 11.50 5.79
CA GLY A 147 8.54 12.91 5.39
C GLY A 147 7.31 13.38 4.62
N ILE A 148 6.80 12.57 3.68
CA ILE A 148 5.55 12.83 2.95
C ILE A 148 4.37 12.90 3.90
N LYS A 149 4.24 11.92 4.82
CA LYS A 149 3.18 11.90 5.84
C LYS A 149 3.20 13.18 6.69
N GLN A 150 4.38 13.56 7.21
CA GLN A 150 4.55 14.78 8.01
C GLN A 150 4.20 16.04 7.20
N TYR A 151 4.60 16.10 5.93
CA TYR A 151 4.24 17.20 5.04
C TYR A 151 2.73 17.33 4.84
N LEU A 152 2.05 16.25 4.47
CA LEU A 152 0.61 16.27 4.22
C LEU A 152 -0.19 16.63 5.49
N LEU A 153 0.22 16.08 6.64
CA LEU A 153 -0.35 16.46 7.95
C LEU A 153 -0.12 17.94 8.25
N ALA A 154 1.08 18.46 8.01
CA ALA A 154 1.40 19.85 8.26
C ALA A 154 0.63 20.80 7.32
N VAL A 155 0.46 20.46 6.03
CA VAL A 155 -0.36 21.23 5.09
C VAL A 155 -1.82 21.26 5.54
N SER A 156 -2.37 20.09 5.91
CA SER A 156 -3.75 19.97 6.41
C SER A 156 -3.99 20.84 7.66
N GLN A 157 -3.08 20.79 8.63
CA GLN A 157 -3.19 21.54 9.89
C GLN A 157 -2.97 23.05 9.73
N LEU A 158 -2.06 23.46 8.86
CA LEU A 158 -1.70 24.87 8.70
C LEU A 158 -2.68 25.64 7.82
N ARG A 159 -3.62 24.97 7.13
CA ARG A 159 -4.65 25.56 6.24
C ARG A 159 -4.12 26.77 5.48
N LEU A 160 -3.10 26.51 4.67
CA LEU A 160 -2.28 27.56 4.04
C LEU A 160 -3.10 28.53 3.17
N SER A 161 -4.28 28.12 2.68
CA SER A 161 -5.37 29.00 2.22
C SER A 161 -6.75 28.34 2.40
N LEU A 162 -7.83 29.10 2.16
CA LEU A 162 -9.22 28.63 2.29
C LEU A 162 -9.61 27.61 1.21
N ASP A 163 -8.95 27.65 0.04
CA ASP A 163 -9.25 26.80 -1.12
C ASP A 163 -8.16 25.74 -1.37
N GLU A 164 -7.12 25.68 -0.53
CA GLU A 164 -6.01 24.75 -0.73
C GLU A 164 -6.29 23.38 -0.10
N GLU A 165 -6.40 22.37 -0.96
CA GLU A 165 -6.49 20.96 -0.58
C GLU A 165 -5.19 20.48 0.08
N ALA A 166 -5.33 19.51 0.98
CA ALA A 166 -4.23 18.90 1.72
C ALA A 166 -3.43 17.90 0.85
N SER A 167 -3.02 18.27 -0.35
CA SER A 167 -2.30 17.40 -1.30
C SER A 167 -0.90 17.94 -1.63
N PHE A 168 -0.14 17.22 -2.44
CA PHE A 168 1.01 17.81 -3.15
C PHE A 168 0.55 18.93 -4.10
N LEU A 169 1.42 19.86 -4.45
CA LEU A 169 1.19 20.83 -5.52
C LEU A 169 1.64 20.28 -6.87
N CYS A 170 2.72 19.50 -6.88
CA CYS A 170 3.19 18.84 -8.08
C CYS A 170 2.53 17.48 -8.29
N SER A 171 2.40 17.10 -9.55
CA SER A 171 2.21 15.72 -9.94
C SER A 171 3.53 14.97 -9.78
N VAL A 172 3.45 13.71 -9.39
CA VAL A 172 4.56 12.77 -9.31
C VAL A 172 4.43 11.81 -10.48
N LYS A 173 5.47 11.75 -11.31
CA LYS A 173 5.58 10.78 -12.39
C LYS A 173 6.58 9.70 -11.99
N ILE A 174 6.09 8.47 -11.86
CA ILE A 174 6.92 7.31 -11.58
C ILE A 174 7.26 6.66 -12.92
N GLU A 175 8.54 6.50 -13.23
CA GLU A 175 8.99 6.12 -14.58
C GLU A 175 8.67 4.66 -14.92
N HIS A 176 8.83 3.76 -13.95
CA HIS A 176 8.73 2.32 -14.18
C HIS A 176 7.96 1.59 -13.08
N GLY A 177 7.04 0.73 -13.50
CA GLY A 177 6.28 -0.15 -12.62
C GLY A 177 5.18 -0.89 -13.37
N PHE A 178 4.57 -1.85 -12.69
CA PHE A 178 3.37 -2.54 -13.12
C PHE A 178 2.18 -1.93 -12.42
N LEU A 179 1.14 -1.59 -13.18
CA LEU A 179 -0.18 -1.28 -12.66
C LEU A 179 -1.05 -2.53 -12.73
N LEU A 180 -1.62 -2.95 -11.60
CA LEU A 180 -2.38 -4.19 -11.48
C LEU A 180 -3.80 -3.93 -10.95
N PRO A 181 -4.81 -4.69 -11.42
CA PRO A 181 -6.19 -4.66 -10.93
C PRO A 181 -6.31 -5.44 -9.60
N LEU A 182 -5.46 -5.10 -8.64
CA LEU A 182 -5.36 -5.73 -7.33
C LEU A 182 -5.38 -4.67 -6.24
N ASN A 183 -5.85 -5.06 -5.06
CA ASN A 183 -5.86 -4.23 -3.86
C ASN A 183 -5.17 -4.95 -2.70
N LEU A 184 -4.05 -4.41 -2.21
CA LEU A 184 -3.36 -4.95 -1.03
C LEU A 184 -4.21 -4.72 0.22
N LEU A 185 -4.58 -5.77 0.92
CA LEU A 185 -5.08 -5.64 2.28
C LEU A 185 -3.92 -5.35 3.23
N ALA A 186 -4.14 -4.52 4.25
CA ALA A 186 -3.12 -4.31 5.27
C ALA A 186 -2.89 -5.63 6.03
N GLY A 187 -1.63 -6.07 6.14
CA GLY A 187 -1.25 -7.22 6.97
C GLY A 187 -1.11 -6.92 8.45
N LEU A 188 -0.83 -7.95 9.26
CA LEU A 188 -0.65 -7.86 10.70
C LEU A 188 0.51 -6.94 11.09
N MET A 189 1.68 -7.05 10.44
CA MET A 189 2.82 -6.17 10.72
C MET A 189 2.46 -4.71 10.43
N SER A 190 1.79 -4.51 9.29
CA SER A 190 1.24 -3.23 8.91
C SER A 190 0.04 -2.80 9.77
N ARG A 191 -0.58 -3.61 10.63
CA ARG A 191 -1.68 -3.17 11.53
C ARG A 191 -1.23 -2.93 12.97
N PHE A 192 -0.19 -3.62 13.41
CA PHE A 192 0.32 -3.59 14.79
C PHE A 192 1.70 -2.94 14.93
N SER A 193 2.32 -2.44 13.85
CA SER A 193 3.60 -1.67 13.90
C SER A 193 4.72 -2.50 14.51
N ASP A 194 4.80 -3.75 14.08
CA ASP A 194 5.74 -4.74 14.61
C ASP A 194 5.59 -4.99 16.12
N ASP A 195 4.47 -4.56 16.73
CA ASP A 195 4.06 -5.01 18.06
C ASP A 195 3.57 -6.45 17.97
N TRP A 196 4.47 -7.37 18.32
CA TRP A 196 4.19 -8.81 18.28
C TRP A 196 3.33 -9.27 19.45
N ASP A 197 3.24 -8.51 20.55
CA ASP A 197 2.58 -8.98 21.77
C ASP A 197 1.08 -9.26 21.57
N PRO A 198 0.29 -8.38 20.91
CA PRO A 198 -1.12 -8.66 20.60
C PRO A 198 -1.28 -9.84 19.64
N ILE A 199 -0.38 -9.97 18.66
CA ILE A 199 -0.41 -11.02 17.63
C ILE A 199 -0.10 -12.38 18.27
N ILE A 200 1.00 -12.49 19.01
CA ILE A 200 1.38 -13.73 19.71
C ILE A 200 0.32 -14.08 20.75
N SER A 201 -0.19 -13.11 21.51
CA SER A 201 -1.26 -13.36 22.49
C SER A 201 -2.56 -13.85 21.85
N SER A 202 -2.81 -13.54 20.57
CA SER A 202 -3.98 -14.09 19.88
C SER A 202 -3.80 -15.58 19.54
N TYR A 203 -2.57 -16.07 19.32
CA TYR A 203 -2.33 -17.50 19.03
C TYR A 203 -2.85 -18.43 20.13
N ASP A 204 -2.53 -18.18 21.39
CA ASP A 204 -3.00 -19.03 22.51
C ASP A 204 -4.53 -19.05 22.61
N ARG A 205 -5.18 -17.92 22.31
CA ARG A 205 -6.64 -17.81 22.35
C ARG A 205 -7.32 -18.50 21.19
N MET A 206 -6.74 -18.39 19.99
CA MET A 206 -7.18 -19.17 18.84
C MET A 206 -7.10 -20.66 19.19
N SER A 207 -6.03 -21.13 19.82
CA SER A 207 -5.94 -22.52 20.27
C SER A 207 -7.09 -22.92 21.21
N HIS A 208 -7.38 -22.09 22.23
CA HIS A 208 -8.50 -22.33 23.16
C HIS A 208 -9.89 -22.26 22.51
N ARG A 209 -10.03 -21.60 21.36
CA ARG A 209 -11.26 -21.51 20.56
C ARG A 209 -11.42 -22.67 19.58
N GLY A 210 -10.52 -23.66 19.61
CA GLY A 210 -10.65 -24.89 18.83
C GLY A 210 -9.95 -24.88 17.47
N PHE A 211 -9.04 -23.93 17.22
CA PHE A 211 -8.19 -24.03 16.04
C PHE A 211 -7.11 -25.10 16.19
N SER A 212 -6.82 -25.78 15.09
CA SER A 212 -5.57 -26.55 14.99
C SER A 212 -4.37 -25.61 14.90
N ALA A 213 -3.23 -26.06 15.43
CA ALA A 213 -1.95 -25.34 15.31
C ALA A 213 -1.61 -25.00 13.85
N GLN A 214 -1.96 -25.90 12.94
CA GLN A 214 -1.74 -25.74 11.50
C GLN A 214 -2.63 -24.62 10.91
N GLN A 215 -3.92 -24.59 11.25
CA GLN A 215 -4.85 -23.56 10.77
C GLN A 215 -4.40 -22.17 11.22
N MET A 216 -4.05 -22.00 12.50
CA MET A 216 -3.56 -20.72 13.03
C MET A 216 -2.29 -20.27 12.33
N THR A 217 -1.33 -21.19 12.16
CA THR A 217 -0.04 -20.88 11.56
C THR A 217 -0.20 -20.42 10.11
N ILE A 218 -0.95 -21.17 9.31
CA ILE A 218 -1.14 -20.85 7.88
C ILE A 218 -1.90 -19.53 7.72
N PHE A 219 -2.97 -19.32 8.50
CA PHE A 219 -3.76 -18.10 8.44
C PHE A 219 -2.95 -16.86 8.83
N ASN A 220 -2.19 -16.92 9.93
CA ASN A 220 -1.37 -15.79 10.37
C ASN A 220 -0.21 -15.51 9.43
N LEU A 221 0.43 -16.54 8.84
CA LEU A 221 1.49 -16.33 7.85
C LEU A 221 0.96 -15.65 6.58
N TRP A 222 -0.24 -16.03 6.13
CA TRP A 222 -0.90 -15.41 4.98
C TRP A 222 -1.21 -13.93 5.24
N LEU A 223 -1.71 -13.61 6.45
CA LEU A 223 -2.05 -12.24 6.83
C LEU A 223 -0.87 -11.42 7.35
N LEU A 224 0.31 -12.01 7.54
CA LEU A 224 1.45 -11.32 8.15
C LEU A 224 1.78 -10.02 7.40
N TRP A 225 1.85 -10.13 6.08
CA TRP A 225 2.11 -9.04 5.15
C TRP A 225 0.84 -8.49 4.49
N GLY A 226 -0.20 -9.33 4.38
CA GLY A 226 -1.52 -8.97 3.87
C GLY A 226 -1.70 -9.41 2.41
N PRO A 227 -2.83 -10.05 2.05
CA PRO A 227 -3.04 -10.56 0.70
C PRO A 227 -3.58 -9.48 -0.24
N SER A 228 -3.30 -9.64 -1.54
CA SER A 228 -3.99 -8.89 -2.60
C SER A 228 -5.37 -9.46 -2.89
N VAL A 229 -6.34 -8.58 -3.13
CA VAL A 229 -7.71 -8.92 -3.53
C VAL A 229 -7.99 -8.44 -4.95
N PRO A 230 -8.58 -9.27 -5.83
CA PRO A 230 -8.96 -8.86 -7.17
C PRO A 230 -10.15 -7.91 -7.18
N ILE A 231 -10.16 -6.97 -8.13
CA ILE A 231 -11.33 -6.11 -8.38
C ILE A 231 -12.43 -6.95 -9.04
N CYS A 232 -13.62 -6.99 -8.42
CA CYS A 232 -14.78 -7.72 -8.95
C CYS A 232 -15.79 -6.76 -9.62
N SER A 233 -16.64 -7.30 -10.49
CA SER A 233 -17.70 -6.55 -11.18
C SER A 233 -19.02 -6.41 -10.41
N CYS A 234 -19.03 -6.75 -9.12
CA CYS A 234 -20.20 -6.62 -8.27
C CYS A 234 -20.37 -5.19 -7.72
N GLU A 235 -21.53 -4.91 -7.14
CA GLU A 235 -21.90 -3.58 -6.64
C GLU A 235 -20.96 -3.07 -5.52
N GLN A 236 -20.28 -3.97 -4.79
CA GLN A 236 -19.31 -3.59 -3.76
C GLN A 236 -18.09 -2.84 -4.32
N TRP A 237 -17.82 -2.97 -5.62
CA TRP A 237 -16.71 -2.32 -6.31
C TRP A 237 -17.15 -1.12 -7.17
N GLN A 238 -18.41 -0.67 -7.03
CA GLN A 238 -18.88 0.55 -7.66
C GLN A 238 -18.26 1.80 -7.03
N GLY A 239 -18.12 2.85 -7.84
CA GLY A 239 -17.42 4.07 -7.45
C GLY A 239 -15.91 4.01 -7.67
N PRO A 240 -15.17 5.02 -7.15
CA PRO A 240 -13.73 5.08 -7.26
C PRO A 240 -13.06 3.88 -6.60
N ILE A 241 -11.98 3.40 -7.23
CA ILE A 241 -11.23 2.23 -6.75
C ILE A 241 -9.77 2.59 -6.53
N THR A 242 -9.08 1.81 -5.70
CA THR A 242 -7.62 1.80 -5.63
C THR A 242 -7.04 0.58 -6.35
N LEU A 243 -5.97 0.80 -7.10
CA LEU A 243 -5.16 -0.22 -7.76
C LEU A 243 -3.77 -0.27 -7.13
N GLN A 244 -3.05 -1.37 -7.32
CA GLN A 244 -1.64 -1.46 -6.96
C GLN A 244 -0.76 -1.00 -8.11
N TYR A 245 0.23 -0.17 -7.79
CA TYR A 245 1.31 0.19 -8.71
C TYR A 245 2.67 -0.06 -8.09
N GLY A 246 3.51 -0.87 -8.73
CA GLY A 246 4.86 -1.16 -8.27
C GLY A 246 5.56 -2.27 -9.02
N PHE A 247 6.70 -2.70 -8.51
CA PHE A 247 7.43 -3.88 -8.96
C PHE A 247 8.29 -4.41 -7.81
N GLY A 248 8.82 -5.62 -7.96
CA GLY A 248 9.37 -6.36 -6.83
C GLY A 248 8.26 -7.08 -6.07
N ASP A 249 8.23 -6.90 -4.76
CA ASP A 249 7.20 -7.47 -3.87
C ASP A 249 5.97 -6.56 -3.76
N GLU A 250 4.76 -7.12 -3.68
CA GLU A 250 3.50 -6.38 -3.59
C GLU A 250 3.45 -5.39 -2.42
N ASN A 251 4.18 -5.65 -1.32
CA ASN A 251 4.28 -4.74 -0.19
C ASN A 251 5.03 -3.43 -0.51
N ASN A 252 5.81 -3.42 -1.59
CA ASN A 252 6.49 -2.22 -2.09
C ASN A 252 5.65 -1.46 -3.13
N SER A 253 4.38 -1.81 -3.31
CA SER A 253 3.46 -1.07 -4.17
C SER A 253 2.98 0.23 -3.53
N VAL A 254 2.48 1.13 -4.37
CA VAL A 254 1.75 2.34 -3.98
C VAL A 254 0.30 2.15 -4.40
N ARG A 255 -0.64 2.56 -3.54
CA ARG A 255 -2.06 2.59 -3.88
C ARG A 255 -2.34 3.75 -4.84
N VAL A 256 -2.93 3.43 -5.98
CA VAL A 256 -3.33 4.37 -7.02
C VAL A 256 -4.83 4.49 -7.05
N ARG A 257 -5.37 5.62 -6.60
CA ARG A 257 -6.82 5.90 -6.63
C ARG A 257 -7.24 6.38 -8.01
N VAL A 258 -8.33 5.83 -8.52
CA VAL A 258 -8.87 6.13 -9.84
C VAL A 258 -10.35 6.48 -9.70
N ARG A 259 -10.72 7.70 -10.10
CA ARG A 259 -12.11 8.18 -10.11
C ARG A 259 -12.90 7.57 -11.26
N ASP A 260 -14.23 7.57 -11.11
CA ASP A 260 -15.16 6.93 -12.04
C ASP A 260 -14.96 7.34 -13.51
N GLU A 261 -14.73 8.63 -13.79
CA GLU A 261 -14.52 9.14 -15.16
C GLU A 261 -13.37 8.46 -15.90
N ARG A 262 -12.33 8.03 -15.17
CA ARG A 262 -11.11 7.44 -15.73
C ARG A 262 -10.97 5.94 -15.46
N LYS A 263 -11.78 5.42 -14.54
CA LYS A 263 -11.79 4.02 -14.13
C LYS A 263 -12.00 3.10 -15.32
N GLU A 264 -13.05 3.32 -16.11
CA GLU A 264 -13.35 2.41 -17.23
C GLU A 264 -12.30 2.47 -18.34
N GLN A 265 -11.74 3.66 -18.60
CA GLN A 265 -10.63 3.77 -19.55
C GLN A 265 -9.44 2.91 -19.10
N LEU A 266 -9.04 3.05 -17.84
CA LEU A 266 -7.91 2.33 -17.27
C LEU A 266 -8.14 0.82 -17.21
N LEU A 267 -9.33 0.38 -16.79
CA LEU A 267 -9.71 -1.03 -16.78
C LEU A 267 -9.76 -1.59 -18.21
N SER A 268 -10.28 -0.83 -19.18
CA SER A 268 -10.22 -1.18 -20.60
C SER A 268 -8.77 -1.38 -21.07
N ASP A 269 -7.86 -0.48 -20.70
CA ASP A 269 -6.46 -0.58 -21.11
C ASP A 269 -5.76 -1.80 -20.47
N LEU A 270 -6.09 -2.12 -19.21
CA LEU A 270 -5.67 -3.37 -18.55
C LEU A 270 -6.25 -4.62 -19.24
N ARG A 271 -7.53 -4.61 -19.63
CA ARG A 271 -8.17 -5.72 -20.39
C ARG A 271 -7.48 -5.91 -21.74
N LYS A 272 -7.20 -4.83 -22.47
CA LYS A 272 -6.45 -4.87 -23.74
C LYS A 272 -5.05 -5.41 -23.55
N ALA A 273 -4.36 -4.95 -22.50
CA ALA A 273 -3.01 -5.43 -22.16
C ALA A 273 -3.02 -6.94 -21.88
N ALA A 274 -3.96 -7.42 -21.06
CA ALA A 274 -4.13 -8.84 -20.78
C ALA A 274 -4.45 -9.68 -22.04
N ALA A 275 -5.27 -9.14 -22.95
CA ALA A 275 -5.63 -9.83 -24.19
C ALA A 275 -4.49 -9.88 -25.21
N ALA A 276 -3.69 -8.81 -25.30
CA ALA A 276 -2.63 -8.68 -26.30
C ALA A 276 -1.32 -9.41 -25.94
N GLN A 277 -1.08 -9.71 -24.66
CA GLN A 277 0.23 -10.19 -24.19
C GLN A 277 0.38 -11.71 -24.29
N THR A 278 1.23 -12.20 -25.20
CA THR A 278 1.80 -13.55 -25.12
C THR A 278 2.86 -13.60 -24.01
N GLY A 279 2.78 -14.54 -23.06
CA GLY A 279 3.80 -14.73 -22.01
C GLY A 279 3.53 -14.05 -20.66
N ALA A 280 2.41 -13.32 -20.50
CA ALA A 280 2.00 -12.75 -19.22
C ALA A 280 0.67 -13.36 -18.76
N ALA A 281 0.62 -13.86 -17.52
CA ALA A 281 -0.59 -14.49 -16.99
C ALA A 281 -1.52 -13.51 -16.29
N HIS A 282 -1.04 -12.78 -15.28
CA HIS A 282 -1.87 -11.84 -14.54
C HIS A 282 -1.95 -10.50 -15.28
N PRO A 283 -3.13 -9.82 -15.32
CA PRO A 283 -3.25 -8.55 -15.99
C PRO A 283 -2.36 -7.51 -15.30
N ALA A 284 -1.39 -7.02 -16.05
CA ALA A 284 -0.46 -6.00 -15.60
C ALA A 284 -0.13 -5.07 -16.76
N LEU A 285 -0.09 -3.77 -16.47
CA LEU A 285 0.36 -2.77 -17.42
C LEU A 285 1.74 -2.26 -17.01
N HIS A 286 2.75 -2.54 -17.82
CA HIS A 286 4.08 -1.95 -17.63
C HIS A 286 4.05 -0.51 -18.13
N ALA A 287 3.92 0.42 -17.20
CA ALA A 287 3.67 1.83 -17.51
C ALA A 287 4.40 2.77 -16.55
N SER A 288 4.62 3.98 -17.04
CA SER A 288 4.88 5.14 -16.20
C SER A 288 3.54 5.70 -15.75
N VAL A 289 3.37 5.90 -14.45
CA VAL A 289 2.13 6.46 -13.87
C VAL A 289 2.40 7.87 -13.36
N THR A 290 1.50 8.80 -13.69
CA THR A 290 1.49 10.16 -13.18
C THR A 290 0.28 10.37 -12.30
N GLY A 291 0.48 10.99 -11.14
CA GLY A 291 -0.59 11.30 -10.21
C GLY A 291 -0.18 12.26 -9.13
N LYS A 292 -1.15 12.68 -8.32
CA LYS A 292 -0.94 13.64 -7.22
C LYS A 292 -0.95 12.90 -5.89
N LEU A 293 -0.07 13.25 -4.96
CA LEU A 293 -0.05 12.62 -3.64
C LEU A 293 -1.04 13.29 -2.68
N TRP A 294 -1.81 12.45 -2.00
CA TRP A 294 -2.85 12.86 -1.06
C TRP A 294 -2.76 12.07 0.25
N PRO A 295 -3.16 12.64 1.39
CA PRO A 295 -3.20 11.93 2.64
C PRO A 295 -4.38 10.96 2.60
N PRO A 296 -4.25 9.75 3.15
CA PRO A 296 -5.34 8.80 3.12
C PRO A 296 -6.56 9.30 3.91
N SER A 297 -6.35 10.15 4.91
CA SER A 297 -7.42 10.80 5.68
C SER A 297 -8.32 11.72 4.86
N SER A 298 -7.93 12.06 3.62
CA SER A 298 -8.79 12.83 2.71
C SER A 298 -9.92 12.00 2.13
N PHE A 299 -9.86 10.67 2.22
CA PHE A 299 -10.85 9.78 1.59
C PHE A 299 -11.75 9.18 2.68
N PHE A 300 -12.97 9.72 2.78
CA PHE A 300 -14.01 9.22 3.70
C PHE A 300 -14.98 8.25 3.00
N GLN A 301 -15.96 7.73 3.74
CA GLN A 301 -17.04 6.89 3.20
C GLN A 301 -17.65 7.50 1.93
N GLY A 302 -17.72 6.70 0.85
CA GLY A 302 -18.23 7.11 -0.46
C GLY A 302 -17.18 7.62 -1.44
N GLU A 303 -15.96 7.91 -0.99
CA GLU A 303 -14.85 8.33 -1.87
C GLU A 303 -14.05 7.17 -2.47
N ILE A 304 -14.26 5.96 -1.94
CA ILE A 304 -13.70 4.68 -2.37
C ILE A 304 -14.80 3.62 -2.24
N CYS A 305 -14.78 2.61 -3.10
CA CYS A 305 -15.78 1.54 -3.16
C CYS A 305 -15.89 0.74 -1.85
N GLY A 306 -17.08 0.17 -1.59
CA GLY A 306 -17.38 -0.54 -0.35
C GLY A 306 -16.39 -1.66 -0.01
N ALA A 307 -15.93 -2.40 -1.03
CA ALA A 307 -14.96 -3.48 -0.86
C ALA A 307 -13.60 -3.01 -0.32
N GLN A 308 -13.25 -1.73 -0.46
CA GLN A 308 -11.95 -1.17 -0.09
C GLN A 308 -11.98 -0.23 1.12
N GLN A 309 -13.17 0.11 1.64
CA GLN A 309 -13.33 1.13 2.70
C GLN A 309 -12.67 0.74 4.03
N GLU A 310 -12.78 -0.52 4.45
CA GLU A 310 -12.42 -1.00 5.81
C GLU A 310 -10.90 -1.00 6.10
N LEU A 311 -10.04 -0.86 5.08
CA LEU A 311 -8.58 -1.05 5.24
C LEU A 311 -7.73 0.16 4.82
N LEU A 312 -8.37 1.30 4.62
CA LEU A 312 -7.68 2.57 4.53
C LEU A 312 -7.36 3.03 5.95
N ASN A 313 -6.16 2.70 6.43
CA ASN A 313 -5.69 3.18 7.72
C ASN A 313 -4.91 4.49 7.54
N PRO A 314 -5.49 5.67 7.87
CA PRO A 314 -4.84 6.95 7.70
C PRO A 314 -3.62 7.14 8.60
N ASP A 315 -3.50 6.36 9.68
CA ASP A 315 -2.34 6.42 10.57
C ASP A 315 -1.12 5.69 10.00
N ARG A 316 -1.27 4.90 8.93
CA ARG A 316 -0.21 4.01 8.44
C ARG A 316 0.10 4.15 6.97
N GLU A 317 -0.92 4.38 6.16
CA GLU A 317 -0.70 4.86 4.82
C GLU A 317 -0.18 6.30 4.91
N ALA A 318 1.00 6.54 4.36
CA ALA A 318 1.53 7.90 4.35
C ALA A 318 0.82 8.76 3.30
N PHE A 319 0.42 8.13 2.19
CA PHE A 319 -0.18 8.79 1.05
C PHE A 319 -0.89 7.78 0.13
N ILE A 320 -1.76 8.31 -0.72
CA ILE A 320 -2.34 7.63 -1.89
C ILE A 320 -2.01 8.48 -3.12
N LEU A 321 -1.74 7.82 -4.25
CA LEU A 321 -1.50 8.47 -5.53
C LEU A 321 -2.82 8.60 -6.28
N GLU A 322 -3.36 9.81 -6.38
CA GLU A 322 -4.54 10.11 -7.19
C GLU A 322 -4.13 10.11 -8.67
N TYR A 323 -4.74 9.22 -9.45
CA TYR A 323 -4.37 8.94 -10.84
C TYR A 323 -4.67 10.10 -11.79
N GLU A 324 -3.63 10.59 -12.47
CA GLU A 324 -3.74 11.64 -13.50
C GLU A 324 -3.53 11.10 -14.92
N GLY A 325 -2.78 10.03 -15.09
CA GLY A 325 -2.53 9.43 -16.39
C GLY A 325 -1.44 8.36 -16.34
N HIS A 326 -1.30 7.64 -17.44
CA HIS A 326 -0.18 6.72 -17.63
C HIS A 326 0.33 6.76 -19.07
N SER A 327 1.56 6.28 -19.27
CA SER A 327 2.12 5.96 -20.58
C SER A 327 2.70 4.57 -20.56
N VAL A 328 2.28 3.72 -21.51
CA VAL A 328 2.82 2.36 -21.65
C VAL A 328 4.30 2.43 -22.01
N VAL A 329 5.14 1.77 -21.21
CA VAL A 329 6.61 1.80 -21.38
C VAL A 329 7.08 0.61 -22.21
N GLY A 330 6.42 -0.54 -22.09
CA GLY A 330 6.76 -1.72 -22.87
C GLY A 330 5.87 -2.91 -22.56
N ASN A 331 6.25 -4.08 -23.09
CA ASN A 331 5.59 -5.34 -22.76
C ASN A 331 6.07 -5.82 -21.38
N PRO A 332 5.16 -6.15 -20.44
CA PRO A 332 5.51 -6.75 -19.15
C PRO A 332 6.39 -7.99 -19.26
N ALA A 333 6.08 -8.89 -20.20
CA ALA A 333 6.80 -10.16 -20.36
C ALA A 333 8.25 -9.98 -20.86
N SER A 334 8.55 -8.84 -21.51
CA SER A 334 9.92 -8.50 -21.94
C SER A 334 10.64 -7.57 -20.98
N SER A 335 10.01 -7.21 -19.85
CA SER A 335 10.60 -6.34 -18.86
C SER A 335 11.68 -7.10 -18.07
N ARG A 336 12.73 -6.39 -17.64
CA ARG A 336 13.65 -6.91 -16.60
C ARG A 336 13.03 -6.84 -15.20
N LEU A 337 11.88 -6.21 -15.07
CA LEU A 337 11.14 -6.07 -13.83
C LEU A 337 10.25 -7.29 -13.61
N PHE A 338 10.01 -7.62 -12.34
CA PHE A 338 9.09 -8.67 -11.91
C PHE A 338 8.08 -8.09 -10.91
N TYR A 339 6.96 -8.77 -10.69
CA TYR A 339 6.02 -8.42 -9.62
C TYR A 339 5.57 -9.70 -8.93
N THR A 340 5.99 -9.88 -7.67
CA THR A 340 5.59 -11.00 -6.83
C THR A 340 4.44 -10.61 -5.92
N ALA A 341 3.48 -11.53 -5.79
CA ALA A 341 2.36 -11.41 -4.88
C ALA A 341 1.99 -12.80 -4.35
N TYR A 342 1.16 -12.83 -3.30
CA TYR A 342 0.51 -14.07 -2.90
C TYR A 342 -0.47 -14.54 -3.97
N VAL A 343 -0.23 -15.74 -4.50
CA VAL A 343 -1.22 -16.55 -5.22
C VAL A 343 -1.93 -17.38 -4.17
N TRP A 344 -3.22 -17.18 -3.95
CA TRP A 344 -3.91 -17.75 -2.80
C TRP A 344 -5.33 -18.22 -3.11
N ALA A 345 -5.84 -19.16 -2.30
CA ALA A 345 -7.23 -19.61 -2.28
C ALA A 345 -7.71 -19.82 -0.83
N LEU A 346 -8.96 -19.46 -0.57
CA LEU A 346 -9.59 -19.53 0.75
C LEU A 346 -10.66 -20.62 0.77
N PHE A 347 -10.64 -21.45 1.82
CA PHE A 347 -11.59 -22.53 2.02
C PHE A 347 -12.23 -22.41 3.40
N VAL A 348 -13.52 -22.72 3.50
CA VAL A 348 -14.15 -23.03 4.78
C VAL A 348 -13.79 -24.46 5.18
N VAL A 349 -13.45 -24.66 6.45
CA VAL A 349 -13.05 -25.95 7.01
C VAL A 349 -14.18 -26.53 7.85
N GLY A 350 -14.44 -27.83 7.67
CA GLY A 350 -15.40 -28.59 8.47
C GLY A 350 -15.08 -30.08 8.48
N ARG A 351 -15.96 -30.88 9.07
CA ARG A 351 -15.83 -32.33 9.17
C ARG A 351 -17.08 -33.01 8.61
N GLU A 352 -17.85 -33.67 9.47
CA GLU A 352 -19.05 -34.41 9.08
C GLU A 352 -20.12 -33.50 8.49
N GLN A 353 -20.36 -32.37 9.17
CA GLN A 353 -21.32 -31.36 8.75
C GLN A 353 -20.60 -30.13 8.20
N LYS A 354 -21.24 -29.54 7.19
CA LYS A 354 -20.88 -28.22 6.67
C LYS A 354 -21.15 -27.17 7.76
N PRO A 355 -20.19 -26.27 8.06
CA PRO A 355 -20.42 -25.16 8.98
C PRO A 355 -21.67 -24.34 8.61
N GLY A 356 -22.46 -23.96 9.60
CA GLY A 356 -23.63 -23.09 9.37
C GLY A 356 -23.19 -21.67 8.97
N THR A 357 -23.94 -21.00 8.09
CA THR A 357 -23.62 -19.62 7.69
C THR A 357 -23.65 -18.64 8.85
N GLU A 358 -24.56 -18.82 9.81
CA GLU A 358 -24.60 -18.00 11.04
C GLU A 358 -23.39 -18.24 11.95
N GLN A 359 -22.94 -19.50 12.04
CA GLN A 359 -21.73 -19.85 12.78
C GLN A 359 -20.52 -19.15 12.15
N VAL A 360 -20.37 -19.25 10.84
CA VAL A 360 -19.31 -18.57 10.08
C VAL A 360 -19.42 -17.05 10.22
N ARG A 361 -20.62 -16.46 10.16
CA ARG A 361 -20.79 -15.00 10.29
C ARG A 361 -20.33 -14.48 11.65
N SER A 362 -20.53 -15.26 12.72
CA SER A 362 -20.18 -14.83 14.07
C SER A 362 -18.66 -14.69 14.25
N GLU A 363 -17.88 -15.62 13.69
CA GLU A 363 -16.43 -15.67 13.85
C GLU A 363 -15.77 -16.19 12.54
N PRO A 364 -15.81 -15.43 11.44
CA PRO A 364 -15.52 -15.92 10.08
C PRO A 364 -14.11 -16.47 9.92
N TRP A 365 -13.15 -15.83 10.56
CA TRP A 365 -11.75 -16.20 10.55
C TRP A 365 -11.46 -17.54 11.29
N LEU A 366 -12.38 -18.04 12.14
CA LEU A 366 -12.28 -19.38 12.77
C LEU A 366 -12.54 -20.53 11.81
N HIS A 367 -13.31 -20.26 10.78
CA HIS A 367 -13.86 -21.29 9.91
C HIS A 367 -13.12 -21.38 8.60
N VAL A 368 -12.08 -20.59 8.38
CA VAL A 368 -11.36 -20.52 7.11
C VAL A 368 -9.91 -20.94 7.22
N ILE A 369 -9.40 -21.49 6.13
CA ILE A 369 -7.98 -21.75 5.92
C ILE A 369 -7.58 -21.21 4.54
N PRO A 370 -6.56 -20.35 4.46
CA PRO A 370 -5.97 -19.95 3.19
C PRO A 370 -4.90 -20.97 2.80
N PHE A 371 -4.73 -21.20 1.51
CA PHE A 371 -3.53 -21.79 0.95
C PHE A 371 -2.91 -20.77 0.03
N PHE A 372 -1.59 -20.63 0.08
CA PHE A 372 -0.91 -19.63 -0.70
C PHE A 372 0.49 -20.05 -1.13
N GLU A 373 0.91 -19.48 -2.26
CA GLU A 373 2.27 -19.42 -2.76
C GLU A 373 2.67 -17.96 -2.92
N HIS A 374 3.96 -17.68 -2.90
CA HIS A 374 4.47 -16.38 -3.29
C HIS A 374 5.23 -16.54 -4.60
N GLY A 375 4.79 -15.83 -5.64
CA GLY A 375 5.33 -16.03 -6.98
C GLY A 375 5.19 -14.80 -7.86
N ASN A 376 5.99 -14.75 -8.92
CA ASN A 376 5.88 -13.69 -9.93
C ASN A 376 4.59 -13.87 -10.73
N ILE A 377 3.63 -12.98 -10.54
CA ILE A 377 2.30 -13.09 -11.17
C ILE A 377 2.27 -12.51 -12.59
N VAL A 378 3.27 -11.69 -12.94
CA VAL A 378 3.39 -11.11 -14.29
C VAL A 378 3.94 -12.11 -15.29
N ASP A 379 4.81 -13.03 -14.86
CA ASP A 379 5.33 -14.10 -15.70
C ASP A 379 4.35 -15.27 -15.78
N GLU A 380 3.97 -15.67 -17.01
CA GLU A 380 2.97 -16.71 -17.22
C GLU A 380 3.38 -18.06 -16.66
N SER A 381 4.63 -18.47 -16.87
CA SER A 381 5.13 -19.77 -16.41
C SER A 381 5.20 -19.86 -14.89
N CYS A 382 5.65 -18.79 -14.23
CA CYS A 382 5.71 -18.69 -12.78
C CYS A 382 4.31 -18.71 -12.16
N TYR A 383 3.36 -17.98 -12.75
CA TYR A 383 1.99 -17.94 -12.24
C TYR A 383 1.28 -19.29 -12.40
N GLU A 384 1.37 -19.95 -13.56
CA GLU A 384 0.80 -21.28 -13.76
C GLU A 384 1.42 -22.33 -12.81
N MET A 385 2.75 -22.28 -12.62
CA MET A 385 3.43 -23.15 -11.65
C MET A 385 2.94 -22.88 -10.22
N ALA A 386 2.80 -21.61 -9.81
CA ALA A 386 2.29 -21.26 -8.49
C ALA A 386 0.85 -21.74 -8.27
N LYS A 387 -0.03 -21.65 -9.28
CA LYS A 387 -1.39 -22.20 -9.20
C LYS A 387 -1.39 -23.72 -9.04
N LEU A 388 -0.53 -24.42 -9.77
CA LEU A 388 -0.38 -25.87 -9.67
C LEU A 388 0.13 -26.30 -8.29
N GLN A 389 1.20 -25.65 -7.79
CA GLN A 389 1.76 -25.93 -6.47
C GLN A 389 0.76 -25.65 -5.35
N LEU A 390 0.01 -24.55 -5.44
CA LEU A 390 -1.06 -24.25 -4.50
C LEU A 390 -2.12 -25.36 -4.50
N ALA A 391 -2.59 -25.77 -5.68
CA ALA A 391 -3.61 -26.83 -5.78
C ALA A 391 -3.08 -28.16 -5.21
N GLN A 392 -1.82 -28.52 -5.49
CA GLN A 392 -1.15 -29.67 -4.90
C GLN A 392 -1.07 -29.60 -3.37
N LYS A 393 -0.71 -28.43 -2.81
CA LYS A 393 -0.71 -28.20 -1.35
C LYS A 393 -2.08 -28.45 -0.71
N VAL A 394 -3.16 -28.02 -1.37
CA VAL A 394 -4.53 -28.28 -0.90
C VAL A 394 -4.81 -29.79 -0.87
N LEU A 395 -4.48 -30.51 -1.94
CA LEU A 395 -4.69 -31.95 -2.05
C LEU A 395 -3.87 -32.73 -1.01
N GLU A 396 -2.60 -32.38 -0.85
CA GLU A 396 -1.69 -32.97 0.14
C GLU A 396 -2.18 -32.72 1.57
N TYR A 397 -2.65 -31.52 1.88
CA TYR A 397 -3.20 -31.21 3.20
C TYR A 397 -4.42 -32.06 3.54
N VAL A 398 -5.36 -32.23 2.59
CA VAL A 398 -6.54 -33.07 2.79
C VAL A 398 -6.14 -34.56 2.88
N ARG A 399 -5.16 -34.99 2.09
CA ARG A 399 -4.63 -36.37 2.18
C ARG A 399 -3.98 -36.63 3.54
N ALA A 400 -3.07 -35.75 3.98
CA ALA A 400 -2.33 -35.88 5.22
C ALA A 400 -3.22 -35.74 6.47
N SER A 401 -4.25 -34.90 6.44
CA SER A 401 -5.23 -34.82 7.54
C SER A 401 -5.97 -36.14 7.79
N GLY A 402 -6.08 -37.02 6.79
CA GLY A 402 -6.61 -38.37 7.00
C GLY A 402 -5.65 -39.32 7.73
N HIS A 403 -4.35 -38.96 7.84
CA HIS A 403 -3.30 -39.77 8.46
C HIS A 403 -2.76 -39.18 9.77
N ILE A 404 -2.81 -37.85 9.93
CA ILE A 404 -2.30 -37.12 11.10
C ILE A 404 -3.29 -37.14 12.28
N GLU A 405 -4.56 -37.47 12.03
CA GLU A 405 -5.57 -37.50 13.09
C GLU A 405 -5.31 -38.69 14.03
N ALA A 406 -4.82 -38.38 15.23
CA ALA A 406 -4.56 -39.32 16.31
C ALA A 406 -5.83 -40.02 16.82
N ASP A 407 -7.00 -39.50 16.47
CA ASP A 407 -8.30 -40.04 16.85
C ASP A 407 -9.08 -40.50 15.61
N PRO A 408 -9.10 -41.81 15.31
CA PRO A 408 -9.86 -42.38 14.19
C PRO A 408 -11.39 -42.27 14.36
N SER A 409 -11.89 -41.77 15.50
CA SER A 409 -13.32 -41.50 15.70
C SER A 409 -13.78 -40.16 15.10
N LEU A 410 -12.84 -39.28 14.72
CA LEU A 410 -13.19 -38.01 14.11
C LEU A 410 -13.50 -38.18 12.62
N ALA A 411 -14.63 -37.59 12.20
CA ALA A 411 -14.99 -37.57 10.79
C ALA A 411 -13.91 -36.84 9.96
N PRO A 412 -13.61 -37.32 8.73
CA PRO A 412 -12.52 -36.80 7.92
C PRO A 412 -12.74 -35.33 7.57
N LEU A 413 -11.66 -34.56 7.56
CA LEU A 413 -11.69 -33.15 7.21
C LEU A 413 -12.27 -32.92 5.81
N ARG A 414 -13.11 -31.89 5.69
CA ARG A 414 -13.68 -31.39 4.44
C ARG A 414 -13.38 -29.90 4.27
N LEU A 415 -13.17 -29.48 3.02
CA LEU A 415 -12.90 -28.12 2.61
C LEU A 415 -13.98 -27.67 1.60
N TRP A 416 -14.52 -26.48 1.82
CA TRP A 416 -15.42 -25.81 0.88
C TRP A 416 -14.71 -24.61 0.30
N TYR A 417 -14.42 -24.63 -0.99
CA TYR A 417 -13.83 -23.51 -1.70
C TYR A 417 -14.72 -22.27 -1.60
N VAL A 418 -14.11 -21.11 -1.41
CA VAL A 418 -14.82 -19.84 -1.32
C VAL A 418 -14.39 -18.88 -2.43
N THR A 419 -13.11 -18.52 -2.46
CA THR A 419 -12.56 -17.45 -3.31
C THR A 419 -11.06 -17.66 -3.46
N ALA A 420 -10.47 -17.03 -4.47
CA ALA A 420 -9.04 -17.04 -4.72
C ALA A 420 -8.58 -15.71 -5.32
N LEU A 421 -7.27 -15.53 -5.52
CA LEU A 421 -6.72 -14.35 -6.21
C LEU A 421 -7.38 -14.13 -7.58
N ASP A 422 -7.76 -15.19 -8.28
CA ASP A 422 -8.37 -15.15 -9.62
C ASP A 422 -9.85 -15.59 -9.67
N ASP A 423 -10.52 -15.64 -8.51
CA ASP A 423 -11.97 -15.81 -8.42
C ASP A 423 -12.52 -15.07 -7.19
N SER A 424 -13.39 -14.08 -7.43
CA SER A 424 -13.99 -13.29 -6.35
C SER A 424 -14.85 -14.11 -5.39
N GLY A 425 -15.36 -15.28 -5.81
CA GLY A 425 -16.21 -16.13 -5.00
C GLY A 425 -17.62 -15.60 -4.75
N CYS A 426 -17.98 -14.43 -5.28
CA CYS A 426 -19.32 -13.85 -5.12
C CYS A 426 -20.31 -14.23 -6.23
N GLY A 427 -19.88 -15.05 -7.19
CA GLY A 427 -20.66 -15.43 -8.38
C GLY A 427 -20.64 -14.37 -9.48
N ARG A 428 -19.98 -13.22 -9.27
CA ARG A 428 -19.67 -12.24 -10.32
C ARG A 428 -18.23 -12.40 -10.78
N GLY A 429 -17.95 -12.01 -12.02
CA GLY A 429 -16.61 -12.09 -12.61
C GLY A 429 -15.63 -11.10 -11.99
N ILE A 430 -14.34 -11.35 -12.20
CA ILE A 430 -13.28 -10.36 -11.97
C ILE A 430 -13.27 -9.38 -13.14
N GLU A 431 -13.07 -8.10 -12.84
CA GLU A 431 -13.10 -7.02 -13.84
C GLU A 431 -12.07 -7.20 -14.97
N VAL A 432 -10.89 -7.69 -14.59
CA VAL A 432 -9.81 -8.03 -15.50
C VAL A 432 -9.26 -9.40 -15.07
N PRO A 433 -9.76 -10.51 -15.66
CA PRO A 433 -9.34 -11.85 -15.26
C PRO A 433 -7.93 -12.17 -15.81
N PRO A 434 -7.14 -12.99 -15.10
CA PRO A 434 -5.89 -13.52 -15.64
C PRO A 434 -6.14 -14.50 -16.78
N ARG A 435 -5.11 -14.72 -17.59
CA ARG A 435 -5.11 -15.74 -18.65
C ARG A 435 -5.01 -17.13 -18.04
N GLY A 436 -5.41 -18.14 -18.83
CA GLY A 436 -5.31 -19.54 -18.45
C GLY A 436 -6.46 -20.02 -17.58
N LYS A 437 -6.26 -21.19 -16.94
CA LYS A 437 -7.22 -21.79 -16.02
C LYS A 437 -7.22 -21.02 -14.70
N SER A 438 -8.38 -20.81 -14.07
CA SER A 438 -8.40 -20.27 -12.71
C SER A 438 -7.82 -21.26 -11.70
N ILE A 439 -7.41 -20.79 -10.52
CA ILE A 439 -6.97 -21.66 -9.41
C ILE A 439 -8.03 -22.73 -9.12
N LYS A 440 -9.30 -22.33 -9.11
CA LYS A 440 -10.44 -23.24 -8.96
C LYS A 440 -10.46 -24.31 -10.06
N ALA A 441 -10.33 -23.90 -11.32
CA ALA A 441 -10.35 -24.84 -12.46
C ALA A 441 -9.15 -25.80 -12.45
N THR A 442 -7.96 -25.32 -12.06
CA THR A 442 -6.76 -26.17 -11.88
C THR A 442 -6.99 -27.22 -10.79
N LEU A 443 -7.60 -26.82 -9.65
CA LEU A 443 -7.96 -27.76 -8.58
C LEU A 443 -8.99 -28.80 -9.05
N GLU A 444 -10.01 -28.37 -9.80
CA GLU A 444 -11.03 -29.26 -10.37
C GLU A 444 -10.44 -30.30 -11.33
N GLU A 445 -9.50 -29.88 -12.17
CA GLU A 445 -8.80 -30.77 -13.10
C GLU A 445 -8.01 -31.84 -12.35
N LEU A 446 -7.19 -31.44 -11.38
CA LEU A 446 -6.44 -32.40 -10.56
C LEU A 446 -7.37 -33.37 -9.82
N LEU A 447 -8.50 -32.88 -9.28
CA LEU A 447 -9.50 -33.73 -8.62
C LEU A 447 -10.16 -34.75 -9.56
N SER A 448 -10.12 -34.53 -10.88
CA SER A 448 -10.65 -35.45 -11.88
C SER A 448 -9.70 -36.62 -12.18
N GLU A 449 -8.41 -36.43 -11.91
CA GLU A 449 -7.34 -37.42 -12.09
C GLU A 449 -7.53 -38.62 -11.15
N SER A 450 -7.13 -39.80 -11.61
CA SER A 450 -7.36 -41.06 -10.88
C SER A 450 -6.72 -41.07 -9.48
N GLU A 451 -5.55 -40.44 -9.31
CA GLU A 451 -4.83 -40.36 -8.04
C GLU A 451 -5.58 -39.54 -6.98
N HIS A 452 -6.26 -38.46 -7.39
CA HIS A 452 -6.89 -37.51 -6.47
C HIS A 452 -8.41 -37.64 -6.38
N ARG A 453 -9.03 -38.46 -7.26
CA ARG A 453 -10.47 -38.72 -7.27
C ARG A 453 -11.08 -39.06 -5.90
N PRO A 454 -10.42 -39.82 -4.99
CA PRO A 454 -10.96 -40.06 -3.64
C PRO A 454 -11.16 -38.78 -2.82
N LEU A 455 -10.37 -37.72 -3.07
CA LEU A 455 -10.43 -36.44 -2.35
C LEU A 455 -11.61 -35.57 -2.79
N ARG A 456 -12.25 -35.86 -3.93
CA ARG A 456 -13.37 -35.05 -4.46
C ARG A 456 -14.55 -34.93 -3.48
N LYS A 457 -14.83 -35.97 -2.70
CA LYS A 457 -15.90 -35.93 -1.67
C LYS A 457 -15.54 -35.07 -0.45
N ARG A 458 -14.27 -34.66 -0.34
CA ARG A 458 -13.71 -33.88 0.77
C ARG A 458 -13.37 -32.46 0.36
N ILE A 459 -13.18 -32.17 -0.92
CA ILE A 459 -12.94 -30.81 -1.45
C ILE A 459 -14.12 -30.43 -2.33
N ILE A 460 -14.94 -29.51 -1.84
CA ILE A 460 -16.21 -29.09 -2.43
C ILE A 460 -16.00 -27.71 -3.04
N THR A 461 -16.26 -27.57 -4.34
CA THR A 461 -15.94 -26.35 -5.11
C THR A 461 -17.15 -25.67 -5.73
N ASP A 462 -18.29 -26.34 -5.71
CA ASP A 462 -19.55 -25.94 -6.33
C ASP A 462 -20.58 -25.35 -5.33
N ASP A 463 -20.12 -25.00 -4.12
CA ASP A 463 -20.97 -24.48 -3.05
C ASP A 463 -20.82 -22.96 -2.88
N ALA A 464 -21.88 -22.21 -3.17
CA ALA A 464 -21.90 -20.76 -3.10
C ALA A 464 -22.39 -20.20 -1.74
N SER A 465 -22.63 -21.04 -0.73
CA SER A 465 -23.34 -20.62 0.48
C SER A 465 -22.60 -19.58 1.34
N TYR A 466 -21.29 -19.46 1.16
CA TYR A 466 -20.45 -18.51 1.89
C TYR A 466 -20.13 -17.24 1.09
N ALA A 467 -20.61 -17.12 -0.16
CA ALA A 467 -20.31 -16.01 -1.07
C ALA A 467 -20.61 -14.63 -0.46
N ALA A 468 -21.69 -14.51 0.30
CA ALA A 468 -22.09 -13.25 0.94
C ALA A 468 -21.25 -12.87 2.17
N LEU A 469 -20.39 -13.77 2.67
CA LEU A 469 -19.62 -13.57 3.90
C LEU A 469 -18.12 -13.54 3.64
N LEU A 470 -17.62 -14.43 2.79
CA LEU A 470 -16.20 -14.74 2.66
C LEU A 470 -15.66 -14.56 1.23
N SER A 471 -16.45 -14.01 0.31
CA SER A 471 -15.94 -13.65 -1.02
C SER A 471 -14.84 -12.60 -0.92
N GLY A 472 -13.97 -12.51 -1.94
CA GLY A 472 -12.94 -11.47 -2.04
C GLY A 472 -13.52 -10.05 -1.89
N CYS A 473 -14.78 -9.85 -2.26
CA CYS A 473 -15.49 -8.56 -2.10
C CYS A 473 -15.75 -8.16 -0.64
N HIS A 474 -15.76 -9.13 0.28
CA HIS A 474 -16.00 -8.91 1.71
C HIS A 474 -14.75 -9.17 2.57
N LEU A 475 -13.63 -9.57 1.95
CA LEU A 475 -12.44 -9.98 2.68
C LEU A 475 -11.82 -8.85 3.52
N SER A 476 -11.94 -7.60 3.06
CA SER A 476 -11.50 -6.43 3.83
C SER A 476 -12.22 -6.32 5.17
N LYS A 477 -13.53 -6.57 5.18
CA LYS A 477 -14.34 -6.61 6.40
C LYS A 477 -13.95 -7.77 7.31
N VAL A 478 -13.75 -8.98 6.76
CA VAL A 478 -13.32 -10.15 7.53
C VAL A 478 -11.98 -9.90 8.24
N VAL A 479 -11.03 -9.29 7.53
CA VAL A 479 -9.71 -8.92 8.10
C VAL A 479 -9.84 -7.80 9.13
N SER A 480 -10.69 -6.80 8.91
CA SER A 480 -10.99 -5.73 9.87
C SER A 480 -11.57 -6.29 11.19
N GLU A 481 -12.52 -7.23 11.10
CA GLU A 481 -13.12 -7.92 12.25
C GLU A 481 -12.08 -8.73 13.04
N LEU A 482 -11.16 -9.42 12.36
CA LEU A 482 -10.03 -10.09 13.01
C LEU A 482 -9.16 -9.07 13.78
N PHE A 483 -8.81 -7.94 13.16
CA PHE A 483 -8.00 -6.93 13.82
C PHE A 483 -8.67 -6.38 15.07
N ALA A 484 -9.97 -6.08 15.00
CA ALA A 484 -10.74 -5.64 16.15
C ALA A 484 -10.78 -6.70 17.27
N ALA A 485 -10.88 -7.99 16.89
CA ALA A 485 -10.82 -9.10 17.83
C ALA A 485 -9.46 -9.22 18.52
N ILE A 486 -8.35 -8.92 17.83
CA ILE A 486 -7.00 -8.90 18.43
C ILE A 486 -6.83 -7.68 19.37
N GLU A 487 -7.30 -6.49 18.95
CA GLU A 487 -7.16 -5.21 19.67
C GLU A 487 -7.98 -5.12 20.96
N GLY A 488 -9.29 -5.41 20.89
CA GLY A 488 -10.19 -5.31 22.06
C GLY A 488 -9.75 -6.19 23.23
N ASP A 489 -8.93 -7.16 22.90
CA ASP A 489 -8.37 -8.19 23.74
C ASP A 489 -7.01 -7.80 24.35
N GLY A 490 -6.21 -6.99 23.65
CA GLY A 490 -5.04 -6.32 24.23
C GLY A 490 -5.44 -5.28 25.29
N ALA A 491 -6.50 -4.51 25.02
CA ALA A 491 -7.01 -3.48 25.93
C ALA A 491 -7.56 -4.04 27.26
N ARG A 492 -8.10 -5.27 27.26
CA ARG A 492 -8.59 -5.94 28.49
C ARG A 492 -7.44 -6.40 29.42
N ARG A 493 -6.29 -6.78 28.87
CA ARG A 493 -5.11 -7.19 29.67
C ARG A 493 -4.31 -6.00 30.21
N GLY A 494 -4.24 -4.88 29.49
CA GLY A 494 -3.65 -3.64 30.00
C GLY A 494 -4.39 -3.00 31.18
N ARG A 495 -5.59 -3.51 31.51
CA ARG A 495 -6.38 -3.15 32.71
C ARG A 495 -6.34 -4.19 33.82
N ALA A 496 -5.58 -5.29 33.68
CA ALA A 496 -5.34 -6.16 34.81
C ALA A 496 -4.50 -5.40 35.84
N PRO A 497 -4.96 -5.22 37.10
CA PRO A 497 -4.15 -4.56 38.11
C PRO A 497 -2.86 -5.36 38.26
N ALA A 498 -1.72 -4.68 38.21
CA ALA A 498 -0.43 -5.25 38.59
C ALA A 498 -0.62 -5.92 39.96
N ARG A 499 -0.46 -7.25 39.99
CA ARG A 499 -0.42 -8.03 41.23
C ARG A 499 0.99 -8.08 41.75
#